data_AF-A0A1G5SNL9-F1
#
_entry.id   AF-A0A1G5SNL9-F1
#
_cell.length_a   1.000
_cell.length_b   1.000
_cell.length_c   1.000
_cell.angle_alpha   90.00
_cell.angle_beta   90.00
_cell.angle_gamma   90.00
#
_symmetry.space_group_name_H-M   'P 1'
#
loop_
_entity.id
_entity.type
_entity.pdbx_description
1 polymer ?
#
loop_
_entity_poly.entity_id
_entity_poly.type
_entity_poly.pdbx_seq_one_letter_code
_entity_poly.pdbx_strand_id
1 'polypeptide(L)'
;MFSKHQGNTLKTLQASSILVLSSAVVLALFLWQGHKGFNLWDEGYLWYGAQRVMLGEVPIRDFMSYDPGRYYWSASLMSLWGDNGIMALRGAVAVFQVIGLFAGLLLIARSTKSQSLVYLLLAAGTLALWMFPRHKLFDISLSILLIGGLTFLIRNPTGMRYFFAGACVGLVAVFGRNHGVYGVMGSLGVMTWLTIRRVDQPGFIKGSMLWAAGVIVGFAPVLLMVWLVPGFAIAFWKSILFLFEVKATNLPLPIPWPWTVPFGSASVGEAIRGVLVGLFFIGTITFGVITIAWVTWEKFRQNAVAPVLVATAFLALPYAHYAYSRADVGHLAQGIFPLLVGCLALLAAQPARIKWPSIFLLGGASLWVMLVFHPGWQCDTSKHCVNIEVSGSELNVTPDIAGDVRLLRKLADEYAPHDRSFVATPFWPGAYPLLARKSPMWEIYALFPRDEVYQQLEIERIRAADPGFILIYDLPLDGREELRFRNTHPLIHQYILDNFELLPGSTDPAYQIYKSA
;
A
#
# COMPACT_ATOMS: atom_id res chain seq x y z
N MET A 1 15.16 7.31 -43.12
CA MET A 1 15.89 7.39 -41.83
C MET A 1 15.43 8.58 -40.96
N PHE A 2 15.22 9.77 -41.52
CA PHE A 2 14.75 10.97 -40.80
C PHE A 2 13.39 10.86 -40.08
N SER A 3 12.35 10.26 -40.69
CA SER A 3 11.01 10.13 -40.08
C SER A 3 10.98 9.27 -38.79
N LYS A 4 11.77 8.18 -38.75
CA LYS A 4 11.88 7.30 -37.59
C LYS A 4 12.62 7.98 -36.42
N HIS A 5 13.58 8.84 -36.74
CA HIS A 5 14.32 9.61 -35.74
C HIS A 5 13.43 10.69 -35.11
N GLN A 6 12.64 11.41 -35.92
CA GLN A 6 11.71 12.45 -35.47
C GLN A 6 10.58 11.91 -34.60
N GLY A 7 10.04 10.73 -34.95
CA GLY A 7 9.02 10.04 -34.14
C GLY A 7 9.54 9.50 -32.81
N ASN A 8 10.84 9.18 -32.70
CA ASN A 8 11.46 8.81 -31.43
C ASN A 8 11.70 10.04 -30.55
N THR A 9 12.19 11.16 -31.11
CA THR A 9 12.40 12.41 -30.37
C THR A 9 11.10 12.92 -29.74
N LEU A 10 9.98 12.90 -30.48
CA LEU A 10 8.68 13.34 -29.97
C LEU A 10 8.17 12.47 -28.79
N LYS A 11 8.38 11.15 -28.86
CA LYS A 11 8.02 10.23 -27.76
C LYS A 11 8.88 10.44 -26.52
N THR A 12 10.16 10.75 -26.70
CA THR A 12 11.09 11.05 -25.59
C THR A 12 10.74 12.37 -24.92
N LEU A 13 10.43 13.42 -25.71
CA LEU A 13 9.96 14.70 -25.18
C LEU A 13 8.67 14.54 -24.38
N GLN A 14 7.69 13.79 -24.91
CA GLN A 14 6.44 13.51 -24.21
C GLN A 14 6.67 12.77 -22.88
N ALA A 15 7.53 11.75 -22.86
CA ALA A 15 7.86 11.03 -21.63
C ALA A 15 8.51 11.95 -20.59
N SER A 16 9.43 12.82 -21.02
CA SER A 16 10.10 13.79 -20.15
C SER A 16 9.10 14.78 -19.54
N SER A 17 8.18 15.33 -20.35
CA SER A 17 7.11 16.20 -19.85
C SER A 17 6.20 15.50 -18.83
N ILE A 18 5.86 14.24 -19.05
CA ILE A 18 5.02 13.46 -18.11
C ILE A 18 5.77 13.19 -16.80
N LEU A 19 7.08 12.92 -16.86
CA LEU A 19 7.90 12.75 -15.67
C LEU A 19 7.97 14.04 -14.84
N VAL A 20 8.18 15.19 -15.50
CA VAL A 20 8.16 16.50 -14.85
C VAL A 20 6.80 16.76 -14.21
N LEU A 21 5.70 16.51 -14.93
CA LEU A 21 4.34 16.66 -14.40
C LEU A 21 4.11 15.78 -13.17
N SER A 22 4.49 14.50 -13.26
CA SER A 22 4.32 13.54 -12.16
C SER A 22 5.11 13.97 -10.92
N SER A 23 6.36 14.39 -11.13
CA SER A 23 7.24 14.87 -10.07
C SER A 23 6.69 16.14 -9.42
N ALA A 24 6.19 17.10 -10.23
CA ALA A 24 5.59 18.33 -9.73
C ALA A 24 4.33 18.08 -8.90
N VAL A 25 3.45 17.16 -9.35
CA VAL A 25 2.24 16.79 -8.60
C VAL A 25 2.59 16.12 -7.28
N VAL A 26 3.51 15.15 -7.28
CA VAL A 26 3.93 14.48 -6.05
C VAL A 26 4.63 15.44 -5.10
N LEU A 27 5.48 16.33 -5.61
CA LEU A 27 6.12 17.36 -4.80
C LEU A 27 5.08 18.31 -4.19
N ALA A 28 4.09 18.77 -4.96
CA ALA A 28 3.02 19.61 -4.44
C ALA A 28 2.23 18.92 -3.31
N LEU A 29 1.90 17.63 -3.48
CA LEU A 29 1.28 16.83 -2.43
C LEU A 29 2.18 16.69 -1.21
N PHE A 30 3.46 16.40 -1.42
CA PHE A 30 4.44 16.25 -0.34
C PHE A 30 4.59 17.54 0.46
N LEU A 31 4.65 18.70 -0.20
CA LEU A 31 4.70 19.99 0.47
C LEU A 31 3.40 20.30 1.23
N TRP A 32 2.25 19.94 0.67
CA TRP A 32 0.95 20.16 1.30
C TRP A 32 0.70 19.27 2.53
N GLN A 33 1.06 17.99 2.46
CA GLN A 33 0.67 16.99 3.48
C GLN A 33 1.86 16.37 4.25
N GLY A 34 3.09 16.61 3.81
CA GLY A 34 4.29 15.93 4.29
C GLY A 34 4.55 16.13 5.77
N HIS A 35 4.29 17.33 6.31
CA HIS A 35 4.45 17.66 7.74
C HIS A 35 3.14 17.51 8.53
N LYS A 36 2.08 16.93 7.96
CA LYS A 36 0.76 16.81 8.59
C LYS A 36 0.50 15.38 9.03
N GLY A 37 0.00 15.23 10.26
CA GLY A 37 -0.37 13.96 10.88
C GLY A 37 0.82 13.05 11.18
N PHE A 38 0.64 12.15 12.13
CA PHE A 38 1.60 11.12 12.49
C PHE A 38 0.83 9.89 12.95
N ASN A 39 1.05 8.76 12.28
CA ASN A 39 0.33 7.52 12.56
C ASN A 39 1.30 6.54 13.24
N LEU A 40 1.08 6.30 14.54
CA LEU A 40 1.84 5.32 15.33
C LEU A 40 1.59 3.87 14.92
N TRP A 41 0.60 3.65 14.05
CA TRP A 41 0.11 2.34 13.59
C TRP A 41 0.89 1.92 12.32
N ASP A 42 0.21 1.74 11.17
CA ASP A 42 0.81 1.30 9.92
C ASP A 42 1.96 2.16 9.37
N GLU A 43 1.91 3.49 9.56
CA GLU A 43 3.04 4.35 9.16
C GLU A 43 4.27 4.06 10.03
N GLY A 44 4.05 3.94 11.34
CA GLY A 44 5.04 3.48 12.30
C GLY A 44 5.59 2.09 12.00
N TYR A 45 4.75 1.17 11.52
CA TYR A 45 5.14 -0.19 11.12
C TYR A 45 6.11 -0.19 9.93
N LEU A 46 5.86 0.64 8.91
CA LEU A 46 6.80 0.82 7.81
C LEU A 46 8.09 1.53 8.28
N TRP A 47 7.96 2.55 9.12
CA TRP A 47 9.08 3.36 9.61
C TRP A 47 10.05 2.56 10.47
N TYR A 48 9.53 1.81 11.44
CA TYR A 48 10.29 0.91 12.28
C TYR A 48 11.11 -0.04 11.43
N GLY A 49 10.46 -0.76 10.50
CA GLY A 49 11.16 -1.73 9.68
C GLY A 49 12.23 -1.11 8.79
N ALA A 50 12.04 0.11 8.30
CA ALA A 50 13.07 0.81 7.52
C ALA A 50 14.30 1.14 8.40
N GLN A 51 14.09 1.64 9.62
CA GLN A 51 15.19 1.87 10.58
C GLN A 51 15.92 0.58 10.94
N ARG A 52 15.19 -0.52 11.16
CA ARG A 52 15.80 -1.83 11.47
C ARG A 52 16.66 -2.35 10.32
N VAL A 53 16.21 -2.19 9.08
CA VAL A 53 17.02 -2.55 7.89
C VAL A 53 18.28 -1.69 7.78
N MET A 54 18.21 -0.40 8.09
CA MET A 54 19.42 0.47 8.12
C MET A 54 20.45 -0.01 9.17
N LEU A 55 19.99 -0.70 10.22
CA LEU A 55 20.82 -1.31 11.26
C LEU A 55 21.24 -2.75 10.94
N GLY A 56 20.97 -3.25 9.72
CA GLY A 56 21.37 -4.57 9.25
C GLY A 56 20.41 -5.71 9.58
N GLU A 57 19.22 -5.42 10.11
CA GLU A 57 18.19 -6.44 10.33
C GLU A 57 17.43 -6.79 9.05
N VAL A 58 16.90 -8.00 9.02
CA VAL A 58 16.25 -8.59 7.86
C VAL A 58 14.73 -8.66 8.08
N PRO A 59 13.91 -8.00 7.23
CA PRO A 59 12.45 -8.07 7.32
C PRO A 59 11.95 -9.51 7.27
N ILE A 60 10.83 -9.82 7.91
CA ILE A 60 10.24 -11.16 8.10
C ILE A 60 11.07 -12.06 9.03
N ARG A 61 12.40 -12.00 8.98
CA ARG A 61 13.25 -12.82 9.86
C ARG A 61 13.36 -12.23 11.25
N ASP A 62 13.77 -10.96 11.34
CA ASP A 62 14.18 -10.35 12.61
C ASP A 62 13.05 -9.58 13.29
N PHE A 63 12.03 -9.19 12.52
CA PHE A 63 10.83 -8.52 13.01
C PHE A 63 9.65 -8.78 12.08
N MET A 64 8.43 -8.68 12.62
CA MET A 64 7.20 -8.73 11.84
C MET A 64 7.18 -7.56 10.86
N SER A 65 7.04 -7.87 9.57
CA SER A 65 7.16 -6.86 8.50
C SER A 65 6.21 -7.16 7.33
N TYR A 66 6.01 -6.15 6.47
CA TYR A 66 5.60 -6.40 5.08
C TYR A 66 6.71 -7.14 4.29
N ASP A 67 6.53 -7.31 2.98
CA ASP A 67 7.54 -7.93 2.14
C ASP A 67 8.83 -7.08 2.02
N PRO A 68 10.01 -7.71 1.86
CA PRO A 68 11.29 -7.03 2.07
C PRO A 68 11.56 -5.84 1.15
N GLY A 69 11.05 -5.87 -0.10
CA GLY A 69 11.38 -4.88 -1.13
C GLY A 69 11.11 -3.43 -0.72
N ARG A 70 9.99 -3.18 -0.02
CA ARG A 70 9.63 -1.82 0.40
C ARG A 70 10.54 -1.29 1.52
N TYR A 71 11.02 -2.16 2.40
CA TYR A 71 11.95 -1.77 3.46
C TYR A 71 13.35 -1.52 2.91
N TYR A 72 13.86 -2.41 2.04
CA TYR A 72 15.16 -2.18 1.40
C TYR A 72 15.16 -0.93 0.53
N TRP A 73 14.07 -0.66 -0.20
CA TRP A 73 13.91 0.60 -0.94
C TRP A 73 14.01 1.81 -0.01
N SER A 74 13.18 1.85 1.04
CA SER A 74 13.15 2.98 1.97
C SER A 74 14.48 3.16 2.70
N ALA A 75 15.02 2.08 3.28
CA ALA A 75 16.29 2.10 4.00
C ALA A 75 17.46 2.52 3.11
N SER A 76 17.47 2.15 1.82
CA SER A 76 18.52 2.58 0.90
C SER A 76 18.52 4.09 0.69
N LEU A 77 17.36 4.69 0.41
CA LEU A 77 17.25 6.15 0.23
C LEU A 77 17.52 6.90 1.53
N MET A 78 16.98 6.42 2.65
CA MET A 78 17.23 6.98 3.98
C MET A 78 18.72 6.93 4.36
N SER A 79 19.41 5.83 4.05
CA SER A 79 20.87 5.71 4.27
C SER A 79 21.67 6.66 3.38
N LEU A 80 21.27 6.82 2.11
CA LEU A 80 21.91 7.77 1.19
C LEU A 80 21.74 9.23 1.63
N TRP A 81 20.61 9.55 2.27
CA TRP A 81 20.36 10.88 2.83
C TRP A 81 20.96 11.08 4.23
N GLY A 82 21.43 10.01 4.87
CA GLY A 82 21.93 10.07 6.24
C GLY A 82 20.85 10.39 7.28
N ASP A 83 19.59 10.11 6.98
CA ASP A 83 18.44 10.46 7.82
C ASP A 83 17.52 9.25 8.00
N ASN A 84 17.33 8.84 9.25
CA ASN A 84 16.47 7.71 9.64
C ASN A 84 15.09 8.17 10.16
N GLY A 85 14.77 9.46 10.06
CA GLY A 85 13.56 10.08 10.53
C GLY A 85 12.33 9.84 9.66
N ILE A 86 11.17 10.23 10.19
CA ILE A 86 9.88 10.01 9.52
C ILE A 86 9.75 10.78 8.19
N MET A 87 10.37 11.96 8.09
CA MET A 87 10.33 12.75 6.87
C MET A 87 11.16 12.13 5.74
N ALA A 88 12.33 11.56 6.06
CA ALA A 88 13.11 10.77 5.12
C ALA A 88 12.33 9.54 4.63
N LEU A 89 11.62 8.83 5.51
CA LEU A 89 10.74 7.74 5.09
C LEU A 89 9.67 8.25 4.11
N ARG A 90 8.94 9.31 4.46
CA ARG A 90 7.91 9.89 3.58
C ARG A 90 8.49 10.30 2.23
N GLY A 91 9.70 10.86 2.21
CA GLY A 91 10.44 11.20 0.99
C GLY A 91 10.72 9.97 0.13
N ALA A 92 11.24 8.89 0.72
CA ALA A 92 11.54 7.65 0.00
C ALA A 92 10.29 7.04 -0.64
N VAL A 93 9.16 7.12 0.07
CA VAL A 93 7.87 6.64 -0.43
C VAL A 93 7.29 7.57 -1.51
N ALA A 94 7.47 8.89 -1.40
CA ALA A 94 7.10 9.85 -2.44
C ALA A 94 7.89 9.64 -3.74
N VAL A 95 9.18 9.28 -3.68
CA VAL A 95 9.93 8.90 -4.89
C VAL A 95 9.28 7.69 -5.58
N PHE A 96 8.82 6.70 -4.82
CA PHE A 96 8.09 5.56 -5.38
C PHE A 96 6.73 5.97 -5.99
N GLN A 97 6.04 6.93 -5.37
CA GLN A 97 4.81 7.52 -5.90
C GLN A 97 5.02 8.17 -7.27
N VAL A 98 6.14 8.87 -7.48
CA VAL A 98 6.49 9.46 -8.80
C VAL A 98 6.54 8.37 -9.86
N ILE A 99 7.14 7.21 -9.56
CA ILE A 99 7.24 6.08 -10.50
C ILE A 99 5.85 5.57 -10.88
N GLY A 100 4.97 5.37 -9.90
CA GLY A 100 3.59 4.92 -10.14
C GLY A 100 2.77 5.92 -10.96
N LEU A 101 2.79 7.20 -10.57
CA LEU A 101 2.04 8.25 -11.25
C LEU A 101 2.56 8.47 -12.69
N PHE A 102 3.88 8.47 -12.86
CA PHE A 102 4.52 8.55 -14.17
C PHE A 102 4.06 7.40 -15.09
N ALA A 103 4.09 6.16 -14.60
CA ALA A 103 3.64 5.00 -15.37
C ALA A 103 2.15 5.13 -15.77
N GLY A 104 1.29 5.54 -14.84
CA GLY A 104 -0.15 5.72 -15.08
C GLY A 104 -0.43 6.80 -16.12
N LEU A 105 0.20 7.97 -15.99
CA LEU A 105 0.05 9.05 -16.96
C LEU A 105 0.65 8.71 -18.32
N LEU A 106 1.76 7.97 -18.36
CA LEU A 106 2.34 7.50 -19.62
C LEU A 106 1.42 6.51 -20.34
N LEU A 107 0.71 5.65 -19.62
CA LEU A 107 -0.29 4.75 -20.18
C LEU A 107 -1.46 5.52 -20.80
N ILE A 108 -1.98 6.51 -20.08
CA ILE A 108 -3.09 7.36 -20.53
C ILE A 108 -2.66 8.24 -21.71
N ALA A 109 -1.50 8.89 -21.65
CA ALA A 109 -1.00 9.75 -22.71
C ALA A 109 -0.74 8.99 -24.02
N ARG A 110 -0.42 7.69 -23.93
CA ARG A 110 -0.19 6.81 -25.08
C ARG A 110 -1.45 6.06 -25.54
N SER A 111 -2.63 6.34 -24.98
CA SER A 111 -3.89 5.75 -25.47
C SER A 111 -4.35 6.41 -26.77
N THR A 112 -3.88 7.62 -27.08
CA THR A 112 -4.13 8.32 -28.34
C THR A 112 -2.84 8.93 -28.91
N LYS A 113 -2.93 9.56 -30.09
CA LYS A 113 -1.79 10.22 -30.75
C LYS A 113 -1.33 11.50 -30.04
N SER A 114 -2.25 12.23 -29.42
CA SER A 114 -1.98 13.48 -28.70
C SER A 114 -3.04 13.66 -27.61
N GLN A 115 -2.62 14.13 -26.44
CA GLN A 115 -3.49 14.50 -25.33
C GLN A 115 -3.17 15.92 -24.89
N SER A 116 -4.21 16.68 -24.54
CA SER A 116 -4.01 18.03 -24.02
C SER A 116 -3.39 17.97 -22.63
N LEU A 117 -2.57 18.97 -22.30
CA LEU A 117 -1.99 19.11 -20.97
C LEU A 117 -3.08 19.18 -19.89
N VAL A 118 -4.18 19.87 -20.17
CA VAL A 118 -5.35 19.97 -19.28
C VAL A 118 -5.92 18.59 -18.95
N TYR A 119 -6.04 17.70 -19.94
CA TYR A 119 -6.51 16.34 -19.69
C TYR A 119 -5.55 15.55 -18.81
N LEU A 120 -4.25 15.66 -19.07
CA LEU A 120 -3.21 15.01 -18.25
C LEU A 120 -3.16 15.56 -16.82
N LEU A 121 -3.41 16.86 -16.61
CA LEU A 121 -3.52 17.46 -15.29
C LEU A 121 -4.72 16.93 -14.51
N LEU A 122 -5.90 16.83 -15.14
CA LEU A 122 -7.09 16.27 -14.51
C LEU A 122 -6.90 14.78 -14.20
N ALA A 123 -6.29 14.02 -15.12
CA ALA A 123 -5.95 12.62 -14.89
C ALA A 123 -4.93 12.47 -13.74
N ALA A 124 -3.90 13.33 -13.70
CA ALA A 124 -2.89 13.32 -12.64
C ALA A 124 -3.52 13.61 -11.28
N GLY A 125 -4.36 14.65 -11.20
CA GLY A 125 -5.09 14.98 -9.98
C GLY A 125 -6.02 13.85 -9.54
N THR A 126 -6.77 13.25 -10.47
CA THR A 126 -7.66 12.12 -10.16
C THR A 126 -6.88 10.92 -9.63
N LEU A 127 -5.80 10.50 -10.29
CA LEU A 127 -4.97 9.38 -9.82
C LEU A 127 -4.33 9.71 -8.46
N ALA A 128 -3.76 10.90 -8.32
CA ALA A 128 -3.11 11.37 -7.10
C ALA A 128 -4.05 11.38 -5.88
N LEU A 129 -5.31 11.78 -6.06
CA LEU A 129 -6.32 11.76 -5.00
C LEU A 129 -6.53 10.35 -4.42
N TRP A 130 -6.41 9.31 -5.24
CA TRP A 130 -6.52 7.91 -4.81
C TRP A 130 -5.19 7.29 -4.39
N MET A 131 -4.06 8.00 -4.49
CA MET A 131 -2.77 7.52 -3.99
C MET A 131 -2.69 7.71 -2.46
N PHE A 132 -3.48 6.92 -1.73
CA PHE A 132 -3.64 6.97 -0.27
C PHE A 132 -3.80 5.55 0.31
N PRO A 133 -3.32 5.29 1.55
CA PRO A 133 -2.55 6.17 2.43
C PRO A 133 -1.07 6.23 2.04
N ARG A 134 -0.36 7.25 2.54
CA ARG A 134 1.05 7.52 2.15
C ARG A 134 1.99 6.35 2.39
N HIS A 135 1.82 5.57 3.46
CA HIS A 135 2.67 4.40 3.75
C HIS A 135 2.33 3.15 2.91
N LYS A 136 1.30 3.21 2.05
CA LYS A 136 0.89 2.15 1.10
C LYS A 136 1.08 2.55 -0.37
N LEU A 137 1.83 3.62 -0.64
CA LEU A 137 2.09 4.07 -2.03
C LEU A 137 2.85 3.03 -2.87
N PHE A 138 3.53 2.08 -2.23
CA PHE A 138 4.08 0.91 -2.90
C PHE A 138 2.97 0.07 -3.54
N ASP A 139 1.98 -0.36 -2.76
CA ASP A 139 0.88 -1.21 -3.18
C ASP A 139 0.12 -0.62 -4.40
N ILE A 140 -0.13 0.68 -4.33
CA ILE A 140 -0.76 1.46 -5.41
C ILE A 140 0.12 1.50 -6.66
N SER A 141 1.39 1.86 -6.52
CA SER A 141 2.29 2.03 -7.67
C SER A 141 2.58 0.69 -8.36
N LEU A 142 2.68 -0.40 -7.60
CA LEU A 142 2.84 -1.76 -8.12
C LEU A 142 1.64 -2.18 -8.98
N SER A 143 0.41 -1.82 -8.57
CA SER A 143 -0.80 -2.04 -9.39
C SER A 143 -0.69 -1.38 -10.76
N ILE A 144 -0.26 -0.12 -10.80
CA ILE A 144 -0.09 0.63 -12.04
C ILE A 144 1.06 0.05 -12.90
N LEU A 145 2.16 -0.34 -12.27
CA LEU A 145 3.31 -0.95 -12.96
C LEU A 145 2.94 -2.30 -13.61
N LEU A 146 2.10 -3.12 -12.96
CA LEU A 146 1.58 -4.35 -13.55
C LEU A 146 0.71 -4.06 -14.79
N ILE A 147 -0.15 -3.03 -14.74
CA ILE A 147 -0.89 -2.59 -15.93
C ILE A 147 0.10 -2.23 -17.04
N GLY A 148 1.18 -1.53 -16.71
CA GLY A 148 2.28 -1.19 -17.62
C GLY A 148 2.95 -2.41 -18.25
N GLY A 149 3.37 -3.38 -17.44
CA GLY A 149 4.04 -4.61 -17.87
C GLY A 149 3.15 -5.46 -18.79
N LEU A 150 1.88 -5.63 -18.45
CA LEU A 150 0.93 -6.35 -19.28
C LEU A 150 0.59 -5.59 -20.57
N THR A 151 0.41 -4.27 -20.51
CA THR A 151 0.23 -3.43 -21.70
C THR A 151 1.41 -3.57 -22.67
N PHE A 152 2.64 -3.63 -22.13
CA PHE A 152 3.85 -3.83 -22.92
C PHE A 152 3.84 -5.18 -23.63
N LEU A 153 3.45 -6.26 -22.95
CA LEU A 153 3.27 -7.59 -23.55
C LEU A 153 2.22 -7.56 -24.68
N ILE A 154 1.02 -7.05 -24.39
CA ILE A 154 -0.12 -7.07 -25.32
C ILE A 154 0.19 -6.30 -26.62
N ARG A 155 0.92 -5.19 -26.53
CA ARG A 155 1.26 -4.36 -27.69
C ARG A 155 2.02 -5.10 -28.80
N ASN A 156 2.87 -6.05 -28.44
CA ASN A 156 3.61 -6.88 -29.41
C ASN A 156 4.13 -8.13 -28.67
N PRO A 157 3.36 -9.23 -28.69
CA PRO A 157 3.59 -10.37 -27.81
C PRO A 157 4.76 -11.25 -28.29
N THR A 158 5.99 -10.77 -28.14
CA THR A 158 7.23 -11.52 -28.45
C THR A 158 7.76 -12.26 -27.23
N GLY A 159 8.60 -13.27 -27.42
CA GLY A 159 9.18 -14.06 -26.31
C GLY A 159 9.87 -13.22 -25.23
N MET A 160 10.63 -12.19 -25.63
CA MET A 160 11.24 -11.25 -24.69
C MET A 160 10.21 -10.47 -23.88
N ARG A 161 9.06 -10.11 -24.45
CA ARG A 161 8.02 -9.41 -23.69
C ARG A 161 7.27 -10.32 -22.73
N TYR A 162 7.12 -11.60 -23.03
CA TYR A 162 6.64 -12.59 -22.06
C TYR A 162 7.60 -12.67 -20.87
N PHE A 163 8.90 -12.79 -21.14
CA PHE A 163 9.93 -12.79 -20.10
C PHE A 163 9.90 -11.51 -19.26
N PHE A 164 9.87 -10.32 -19.87
CA PHE A 164 9.82 -9.06 -19.13
C PHE A 164 8.51 -8.87 -18.35
N ALA A 165 7.37 -9.32 -18.87
CA ALA A 165 6.12 -9.32 -18.13
C ALA A 165 6.22 -10.23 -16.89
N GLY A 166 6.81 -11.41 -17.03
CA GLY A 166 7.11 -12.30 -15.91
C GLY A 166 8.04 -11.65 -14.90
N ALA A 167 9.16 -11.07 -15.35
CA ALA A 167 10.11 -10.37 -14.49
C ALA A 167 9.46 -9.21 -13.73
N CYS A 168 8.54 -8.48 -14.36
CA CYS A 168 7.74 -7.45 -13.71
C CYS A 168 6.87 -8.04 -12.58
N VAL A 169 6.16 -9.16 -12.84
CA VAL A 169 5.35 -9.85 -11.81
C VAL A 169 6.22 -10.34 -10.65
N GLY A 170 7.35 -10.97 -10.94
CA GLY A 170 8.30 -11.45 -9.91
C GLY A 170 8.86 -10.32 -9.07
N LEU A 171 9.29 -9.21 -9.70
CA LEU A 171 9.82 -8.05 -9.00
C LEU A 171 8.75 -7.38 -8.13
N VAL A 172 7.50 -7.29 -8.62
CA VAL A 172 6.38 -6.78 -7.84
C VAL A 172 6.15 -7.63 -6.59
N ALA A 173 6.29 -8.96 -6.69
CA ALA A 173 6.16 -9.87 -5.57
C ALA A 173 7.23 -9.67 -4.47
N VAL A 174 8.39 -9.07 -4.79
CA VAL A 174 9.42 -8.70 -3.80
C VAL A 174 8.94 -7.58 -2.87
N PHE A 175 8.10 -6.68 -3.37
CA PHE A 175 7.53 -5.56 -2.60
C PHE A 175 6.18 -5.89 -1.95
N GLY A 176 5.43 -6.82 -2.54
CA GLY A 176 4.12 -7.26 -2.05
C GLY A 176 3.71 -8.59 -2.68
N ARG A 177 3.72 -9.67 -1.89
CA ARG A 177 3.36 -11.03 -2.35
C ARG A 177 1.94 -11.09 -2.90
N ASN A 178 1.00 -10.38 -2.27
CA ASN A 178 -0.37 -10.19 -2.75
C ASN A 178 -0.40 -9.62 -4.17
N HIS A 179 0.38 -8.57 -4.44
CA HIS A 179 0.48 -7.96 -5.78
C HIS A 179 1.11 -8.92 -6.80
N GLY A 180 2.07 -9.74 -6.37
CA GLY A 180 2.61 -10.83 -7.17
C GLY A 180 1.52 -11.80 -7.63
N VAL A 181 0.70 -12.30 -6.69
CA VAL A 181 -0.43 -13.19 -6.99
C VAL A 181 -1.44 -12.53 -7.94
N TYR A 182 -1.79 -11.26 -7.71
CA TYR A 182 -2.67 -10.52 -8.61
C TYR A 182 -2.07 -10.33 -10.01
N GLY A 183 -0.76 -10.09 -10.09
CA GLY A 183 0.00 -10.05 -11.33
C GLY A 183 -0.01 -11.38 -12.08
N VAL A 184 0.11 -12.51 -11.37
CA VAL A 184 -0.03 -13.85 -11.95
C VAL A 184 -1.43 -14.05 -12.53
N MET A 185 -2.49 -13.78 -11.76
CA MET A 185 -3.88 -13.93 -12.24
C MET A 185 -4.16 -13.06 -13.48
N GLY A 186 -3.76 -11.79 -13.44
CA GLY A 186 -3.88 -10.88 -14.59
C GLY A 186 -3.06 -11.35 -15.80
N SER A 187 -1.85 -11.84 -15.58
CA SER A 187 -1.00 -12.39 -16.64
C SER A 187 -1.64 -13.61 -17.31
N LEU A 188 -2.17 -14.57 -16.53
CA LEU A 188 -2.85 -15.75 -17.07
C LEU A 188 -4.06 -15.37 -17.93
N GLY A 189 -4.87 -14.41 -17.46
CA GLY A 189 -5.98 -13.87 -18.23
C GLY A 189 -5.53 -13.24 -19.56
N VAL A 190 -4.51 -12.37 -19.52
CA VAL A 190 -3.94 -11.74 -20.72
C VAL A 190 -3.34 -12.76 -21.69
N MET A 191 -2.58 -13.74 -21.18
CA MET A 191 -1.97 -14.78 -22.01
C MET A 191 -3.02 -15.65 -22.68
N THR A 192 -4.10 -15.99 -21.96
CA THR A 192 -5.25 -16.71 -22.53
C THR A 192 -5.92 -15.86 -23.59
N TRP A 193 -6.18 -14.58 -23.33
CA TRP A 193 -6.75 -13.66 -24.32
C TRP A 193 -5.88 -13.53 -25.59
N LEU A 194 -4.55 -13.54 -25.44
CA LEU A 194 -3.61 -13.50 -26.56
C LEU A 194 -3.69 -14.74 -27.46
N THR A 195 -4.16 -15.89 -26.96
CA THR A 195 -4.35 -17.11 -27.78
C THR A 195 -5.59 -17.09 -28.65
N ILE A 196 -6.56 -16.21 -28.38
CA ILE A 196 -7.81 -16.14 -29.14
C ILE A 196 -7.49 -15.79 -30.59
N ARG A 197 -7.82 -16.72 -31.51
CA ARG A 197 -7.63 -16.60 -32.96
C ARG A 197 -6.18 -16.22 -33.35
N ARG A 198 -5.20 -16.72 -32.61
CA ARG A 198 -3.78 -16.36 -32.79
C ARG A 198 -3.14 -17.13 -33.96
N VAL A 199 -2.39 -16.41 -34.80
CA VAL A 199 -1.56 -16.96 -35.89
C VAL A 199 -0.05 -16.77 -35.58
N ASP A 200 0.32 -15.83 -34.70
CA ASP A 200 1.72 -15.43 -34.44
C ASP A 200 2.42 -16.16 -33.27
N GLN A 201 3.76 -16.24 -33.34
CA GLN A 201 4.64 -16.77 -32.29
C GLN A 201 4.99 -15.75 -31.18
N PRO A 202 5.33 -16.19 -29.94
CA PRO A 202 5.40 -17.57 -29.48
C PRO A 202 4.02 -18.10 -29.08
N GLY A 203 3.79 -19.39 -29.32
CA GLY A 203 2.59 -20.10 -28.86
C GLY A 203 2.46 -20.10 -27.34
N PHE A 204 1.28 -20.48 -26.82
CA PHE A 204 0.94 -20.39 -25.40
C PHE A 204 1.99 -21.03 -24.49
N ILE A 205 2.37 -22.29 -24.76
CA ILE A 205 3.33 -23.05 -23.93
C ILE A 205 4.68 -22.32 -23.84
N LYS A 206 5.26 -21.95 -24.99
CA LYS A 206 6.54 -21.24 -25.04
C LYS A 206 6.46 -19.86 -24.37
N GLY A 207 5.36 -19.14 -24.58
CA GLY A 207 5.10 -17.86 -23.90
C GLY A 207 5.03 -18.02 -22.37
N SER A 208 4.28 -19.00 -21.88
CA SER A 208 4.13 -19.30 -20.46
C SER A 208 5.45 -19.73 -19.82
N MET A 209 6.28 -20.53 -20.51
CA MET A 209 7.62 -20.90 -20.02
C MET A 209 8.55 -19.68 -19.90
N LEU A 210 8.57 -18.81 -20.92
CA LEU A 210 9.38 -17.58 -20.89
C LEU A 210 8.90 -16.61 -19.81
N TRP A 211 7.58 -16.49 -19.65
CA TRP A 211 6.98 -15.71 -18.56
C TRP A 211 7.36 -16.29 -17.19
N ALA A 212 7.25 -17.61 -16.99
CA ALA A 212 7.62 -18.26 -15.73
C ALA A 212 9.11 -18.07 -15.39
N ALA A 213 10.00 -18.21 -16.39
CA ALA A 213 11.42 -17.88 -16.23
C ALA A 213 11.62 -16.41 -15.83
N GLY A 214 10.85 -15.51 -16.44
CA GLY A 214 10.79 -14.10 -16.04
C GLY A 214 10.39 -13.93 -14.57
N VAL A 215 9.32 -14.57 -14.12
CA VAL A 215 8.85 -14.50 -12.71
C VAL A 215 9.95 -14.91 -11.75
N ILE A 216 10.63 -16.03 -12.02
CA ILE A 216 11.74 -16.52 -11.19
C ILE A 216 12.86 -15.48 -11.13
N VAL A 217 13.25 -14.90 -12.28
CA VAL A 217 14.29 -13.87 -12.34
C VAL A 217 13.87 -12.60 -11.60
N GLY A 218 12.63 -12.15 -11.75
CA GLY A 218 12.11 -10.98 -11.05
C GLY A 218 12.05 -11.18 -9.53
N PHE A 219 11.72 -12.39 -9.09
CA PHE A 219 11.65 -12.76 -7.67
C PHE A 219 13.00 -13.22 -7.09
N ALA A 220 14.06 -13.23 -7.91
CA ALA A 220 15.39 -13.65 -7.51
C ALA A 220 15.92 -13.00 -6.22
N PRO A 221 15.67 -11.71 -5.91
CA PRO A 221 16.12 -11.13 -4.65
C PRO A 221 15.66 -11.92 -3.42
N VAL A 222 14.39 -12.34 -3.37
CA VAL A 222 13.85 -13.12 -2.25
C VAL A 222 14.39 -14.55 -2.27
N LEU A 223 14.52 -15.17 -3.46
CA LEU A 223 15.11 -16.51 -3.60
C LEU A 223 16.56 -16.54 -3.13
N LEU A 224 17.33 -15.50 -3.44
CA LEU A 224 18.70 -15.33 -2.96
C LEU A 224 18.72 -15.14 -1.45
N MET A 225 17.79 -14.39 -0.86
CA MET A 225 17.69 -14.29 0.60
C MET A 225 17.37 -15.64 1.25
N VAL A 226 16.47 -16.43 0.67
CA VAL A 226 16.15 -17.80 1.13
C VAL A 226 17.40 -18.68 1.14
N TRP A 227 18.28 -18.53 0.15
CA TRP A 227 19.49 -19.35 0.03
C TRP A 227 20.68 -18.83 0.85
N LEU A 228 20.86 -17.51 0.91
CA LEU A 228 22.07 -16.87 1.45
C LEU A 228 21.92 -16.33 2.88
N VAL A 229 20.69 -16.08 3.36
CA VAL A 229 20.45 -15.45 4.66
C VAL A 229 20.01 -16.50 5.67
N PRO A 230 20.85 -16.86 6.67
CA PRO A 230 20.50 -17.85 7.68
C PRO A 230 19.19 -17.49 8.38
N GLY A 231 18.32 -18.49 8.57
CA GLY A 231 17.02 -18.37 9.22
C GLY A 231 15.91 -17.75 8.36
N PHE A 232 16.23 -17.07 7.24
CA PHE A 232 15.22 -16.39 6.43
C PHE A 232 14.25 -17.38 5.75
N ALA A 233 14.74 -18.50 5.24
CA ALA A 233 13.89 -19.53 4.61
C ALA A 233 12.77 -20.01 5.55
N ILE A 234 13.12 -20.30 6.81
CA ILE A 234 12.18 -20.78 7.83
C ILE A 234 11.20 -19.68 8.20
N ALA A 235 11.68 -18.45 8.44
CA ALA A 235 10.83 -17.31 8.78
C ALA A 235 9.84 -16.98 7.64
N PHE A 236 10.32 -16.99 6.39
CA PHE A 236 9.51 -16.77 5.20
C PHE A 236 8.42 -17.84 5.06
N TRP A 237 8.75 -19.11 5.23
CA TRP A 237 7.77 -20.20 5.19
C TRP A 237 6.72 -20.08 6.30
N LYS A 238 7.13 -19.81 7.54
CA LYS A 238 6.22 -19.56 8.67
C LYS A 238 5.27 -18.39 8.39
N SER A 239 5.77 -17.31 7.76
CA SER A 239 4.93 -16.17 7.40
C SER A 239 3.83 -16.53 6.39
N ILE A 240 4.07 -17.53 5.52
CA ILE A 240 3.07 -18.03 4.57
C ILE A 240 2.07 -18.93 5.30
N LEU A 241 2.55 -19.87 6.11
CA LEU A 241 1.69 -20.78 6.88
C LEU A 241 0.71 -20.00 7.77
N PHE A 242 1.18 -18.93 8.41
CA PHE A 242 0.37 -18.08 9.25
C PHE A 242 -0.85 -17.49 8.52
N LEU A 243 -0.73 -17.12 7.24
CA LEU A 243 -1.86 -16.64 6.45
C LEU A 243 -2.94 -17.71 6.24
N PHE A 244 -2.53 -18.98 6.13
CA PHE A 244 -3.45 -20.11 6.03
C PHE A 244 -4.11 -20.45 7.37
N GLU A 245 -3.37 -20.32 8.48
CA GLU A 245 -3.89 -20.52 9.84
C GLU A 245 -4.96 -19.49 10.19
N VAL A 246 -4.67 -18.21 9.92
CA VAL A 246 -5.60 -17.09 10.15
C VAL A 246 -6.76 -17.09 9.15
N LYS A 247 -6.62 -17.77 8.00
CA LYS A 247 -7.59 -17.86 6.89
C LYS A 247 -8.02 -16.49 6.34
N ALA A 248 -7.24 -15.45 6.59
CA ALA A 248 -7.53 -14.10 6.17
C ALA A 248 -6.22 -13.36 5.89
N THR A 249 -6.24 -12.47 4.90
CA THR A 249 -5.14 -11.54 4.62
C THR A 249 -5.33 -10.19 5.31
N ASN A 250 -6.56 -9.89 5.73
CA ASN A 250 -6.97 -8.66 6.41
C ASN A 250 -8.14 -8.97 7.35
N LEU A 251 -8.39 -8.08 8.31
CA LEU A 251 -9.61 -8.11 9.11
C LEU A 251 -10.77 -7.53 8.29
N PRO A 252 -11.79 -8.34 7.94
CA PRO A 252 -12.84 -7.91 7.03
C PRO A 252 -13.75 -6.87 7.69
N LEU A 253 -14.22 -5.93 6.88
CA LEU A 253 -15.26 -4.96 7.24
C LEU A 253 -16.49 -5.17 6.35
N PRO A 254 -17.70 -4.81 6.83
CA PRO A 254 -18.90 -4.82 6.00
C PRO A 254 -18.71 -3.97 4.74
N ILE A 255 -19.19 -4.47 3.59
CA ILE A 255 -19.09 -3.76 2.32
C ILE A 255 -19.99 -2.51 2.37
N PRO A 256 -19.47 -1.31 2.05
CA PRO A 256 -20.21 -0.06 2.16
C PRO A 256 -21.11 0.13 0.94
N TRP A 257 -22.16 -0.67 0.82
CA TRP A 257 -23.09 -0.57 -0.30
C TRP A 257 -23.80 0.80 -0.30
N PRO A 258 -24.18 1.35 -1.47
CA PRO A 258 -24.90 2.63 -1.52
C PRO A 258 -26.21 2.63 -0.71
N TRP A 259 -26.85 1.47 -0.59
CA TRP A 259 -28.11 1.29 0.15
C TRP A 259 -27.92 1.02 1.65
N THR A 260 -26.69 0.88 2.15
CA THR A 260 -26.41 0.78 3.60
C THR A 260 -26.11 2.15 4.23
N VAL A 261 -26.18 3.23 3.45
CA VAL A 261 -25.94 4.60 3.93
C VAL A 261 -27.07 5.02 4.89
N PRO A 262 -26.75 5.52 6.09
CA PRO A 262 -27.76 5.91 7.07
C PRO A 262 -28.32 7.31 6.78
N PHE A 263 -29.15 7.42 5.73
CA PHE A 263 -29.73 8.71 5.28
C PHE A 263 -30.53 9.47 6.34
N GLY A 264 -31.06 8.77 7.35
CA GLY A 264 -31.84 9.39 8.44
C GLY A 264 -31.00 10.05 9.54
N SER A 265 -29.70 9.75 9.63
CA SER A 265 -28.83 10.26 10.71
C SER A 265 -27.53 10.88 10.23
N ALA A 266 -27.06 10.57 9.02
CA ALA A 266 -25.88 11.18 8.43
C ALA A 266 -26.14 12.60 7.91
N SER A 267 -25.13 13.45 7.94
CA SER A 267 -25.19 14.73 7.22
C SER A 267 -25.28 14.49 5.71
N VAL A 268 -25.82 15.45 4.96
CA VAL A 268 -25.94 15.34 3.48
C VAL A 268 -24.60 15.04 2.82
N GLY A 269 -23.52 15.69 3.27
CA GLY A 269 -22.17 15.48 2.73
C GLY A 269 -21.64 14.07 2.97
N GLU A 270 -21.88 13.51 4.16
CA GLU A 270 -21.52 12.13 4.51
C GLU A 270 -22.36 11.11 3.74
N ALA A 271 -23.66 11.36 3.57
CA ALA A 271 -24.53 10.50 2.79
C ALA A 271 -24.09 10.44 1.32
N ILE A 272 -23.79 11.58 0.70
CA ILE A 272 -23.24 11.64 -0.66
C ILE A 272 -21.93 10.85 -0.73
N ARG A 273 -21.03 11.05 0.23
CA ARG A 273 -19.75 10.33 0.28
C ARG A 273 -19.95 8.81 0.39
N GLY A 274 -20.82 8.36 1.28
CA GLY A 274 -21.14 6.95 1.47
C GLY A 274 -21.68 6.31 0.20
N VAL A 275 -22.59 7.00 -0.51
CA VAL A 275 -23.11 6.54 -1.81
C VAL A 275 -21.99 6.45 -2.83
N LEU A 276 -21.14 7.48 -2.96
CA LEU A 276 -20.03 7.47 -3.91
C LEU A 276 -19.01 6.35 -3.63
N VAL A 277 -18.67 6.11 -2.36
CA VAL A 277 -17.79 5.00 -1.96
C VAL A 277 -18.40 3.67 -2.42
N GLY A 278 -19.68 3.43 -2.12
CA GLY A 278 -20.37 2.22 -2.57
C GLY A 278 -20.43 2.07 -4.09
N LEU A 279 -20.64 3.17 -4.82
CA LEU A 279 -20.61 3.18 -6.28
C LEU A 279 -19.21 2.88 -6.84
N PHE A 280 -18.14 3.35 -6.21
CA PHE A 280 -16.78 2.99 -6.59
C PHE A 280 -16.49 1.50 -6.35
N PHE A 281 -16.93 0.94 -5.21
CA PHE A 281 -16.84 -0.51 -4.96
C PHE A 281 -17.54 -1.31 -6.07
N ILE A 282 -18.82 -1.01 -6.35
CA ILE A 282 -19.57 -1.61 -7.47
C ILE A 282 -18.83 -1.40 -8.80
N GLY A 283 -18.28 -0.20 -9.00
CA GLY A 283 -17.50 0.19 -10.17
C GLY A 283 -16.32 -0.74 -10.43
N THR A 284 -15.57 -1.14 -9.41
CA THR A 284 -14.41 -2.05 -9.58
C THR A 284 -14.80 -3.41 -10.16
N ILE A 285 -15.89 -4.01 -9.67
CA ILE A 285 -16.38 -5.31 -10.16
C ILE A 285 -17.02 -5.16 -11.53
N THR A 286 -17.95 -4.22 -11.68
CA THR A 286 -18.71 -4.01 -12.92
C THR A 286 -17.78 -3.68 -14.08
N PHE A 287 -16.80 -2.80 -13.88
CA PHE A 287 -15.77 -2.53 -14.87
C PHE A 287 -14.99 -3.79 -15.23
N GLY A 288 -14.55 -4.58 -14.24
CA GLY A 288 -13.81 -5.81 -14.50
C GLY A 288 -14.60 -6.80 -15.36
N VAL A 289 -15.83 -7.14 -14.95
CA VAL A 289 -16.68 -8.11 -15.67
C VAL A 289 -17.03 -7.61 -17.07
N ILE A 290 -17.55 -6.39 -17.19
CA ILE A 290 -18.00 -5.83 -18.48
C ILE A 290 -16.82 -5.68 -19.43
N THR A 291 -15.69 -5.16 -18.95
CA THR A 291 -14.53 -4.91 -19.81
C THR A 291 -13.88 -6.22 -20.25
N ILE A 292 -13.78 -7.24 -19.39
CA ILE A 292 -13.30 -8.58 -19.78
C ILE A 292 -14.19 -9.15 -20.90
N ALA A 293 -15.51 -9.11 -20.74
CA ALA A 293 -16.45 -9.60 -21.74
C ALA A 293 -16.30 -8.83 -23.06
N TRP A 294 -16.23 -7.50 -23.00
CA TRP A 294 -16.11 -6.64 -24.17
C TRP A 294 -14.78 -6.83 -24.92
N VAL A 295 -13.62 -6.79 -24.24
CA VAL A 295 -12.32 -6.98 -24.92
C VAL A 295 -12.17 -8.37 -25.52
N THR A 296 -12.82 -9.37 -24.92
CA THR A 296 -12.84 -10.74 -25.44
C THR A 296 -13.74 -10.83 -26.67
N TRP A 297 -14.92 -10.23 -26.62
CA TRP A 297 -15.84 -10.18 -27.76
C TRP A 297 -15.25 -9.44 -28.96
N GLU A 298 -14.66 -8.26 -28.76
CA GLU A 298 -13.98 -7.49 -29.81
C GLU A 298 -12.81 -8.30 -30.42
N LYS A 299 -12.07 -9.05 -29.59
CA LYS A 299 -11.00 -9.93 -30.06
C LYS A 299 -11.54 -11.06 -30.94
N PHE A 300 -12.67 -11.67 -30.60
CA PHE A 300 -13.35 -12.64 -31.47
C PHE A 300 -13.87 -12.00 -32.76
N ARG A 301 -14.27 -10.72 -32.73
CA ARG A 301 -14.64 -9.95 -33.93
C ARG A 301 -13.46 -9.47 -34.76
N GLN A 302 -12.21 -9.73 -34.33
CA GLN A 302 -10.98 -9.25 -34.96
C GLN A 302 -10.86 -7.72 -35.01
N ASN A 303 -11.59 -7.03 -34.13
CA ASN A 303 -11.48 -5.59 -33.98
C ASN A 303 -10.25 -5.24 -33.12
N ALA A 304 -9.69 -4.06 -33.38
CA ALA A 304 -8.55 -3.56 -32.61
C ALA A 304 -8.99 -3.14 -31.20
N VAL A 305 -8.35 -3.70 -30.18
CA VAL A 305 -8.59 -3.35 -28.78
C VAL A 305 -7.36 -2.65 -28.21
N ALA A 306 -7.57 -1.58 -27.44
CA ALA A 306 -6.49 -0.86 -26.78
C ALA A 306 -5.75 -1.78 -25.77
N PRO A 307 -4.43 -1.96 -25.88
CA PRO A 307 -3.66 -2.85 -25.00
C PRO A 307 -3.78 -2.53 -23.50
N VAL A 308 -3.86 -1.23 -23.17
CA VAL A 308 -4.05 -0.80 -21.77
C VAL A 308 -5.37 -1.27 -21.20
N LEU A 309 -6.43 -1.29 -22.02
CA LEU A 309 -7.76 -1.68 -21.59
C LEU A 309 -7.86 -3.18 -21.30
N VAL A 310 -7.17 -4.01 -22.10
CA VAL A 310 -7.03 -5.45 -21.86
C VAL A 310 -6.27 -5.69 -20.55
N ALA A 311 -5.15 -4.99 -20.33
CA ALA A 311 -4.39 -5.11 -19.08
C ALA A 311 -5.23 -4.72 -17.86
N THR A 312 -5.96 -3.60 -17.91
CA THR A 312 -6.83 -3.16 -16.82
C THR A 312 -7.99 -4.09 -16.59
N ALA A 313 -8.58 -4.68 -17.64
CA ALA A 313 -9.66 -5.65 -17.53
C ALA A 313 -9.25 -6.88 -16.70
N PHE A 314 -8.14 -7.52 -17.07
CA PHE A 314 -7.69 -8.74 -16.40
C PHE A 314 -7.06 -8.50 -15.02
N LEU A 315 -6.69 -7.27 -14.68
CA LEU A 315 -6.25 -6.90 -13.34
C LEU A 315 -7.39 -6.38 -12.44
N ALA A 316 -8.53 -5.96 -12.99
CA ALA A 316 -9.61 -5.35 -12.22
C ALA A 316 -10.18 -6.28 -11.14
N LEU A 317 -10.50 -7.54 -11.46
CA LEU A 317 -11.07 -8.48 -10.48
C LEU A 317 -10.06 -8.91 -9.39
N PRO A 318 -8.79 -9.24 -9.71
CA PRO A 318 -7.75 -9.42 -8.70
C PRO A 318 -7.62 -8.26 -7.70
N TYR A 319 -7.66 -7.01 -8.20
CA TYR A 319 -7.57 -5.84 -7.32
C TYR A 319 -8.89 -5.49 -6.62
N ALA A 320 -10.04 -5.86 -7.20
CA ALA A 320 -11.31 -5.82 -6.50
C ALA A 320 -11.27 -6.78 -5.30
N HIS A 321 -10.76 -8.01 -5.45
CA HIS A 321 -10.56 -8.91 -4.31
C HIS A 321 -9.78 -8.25 -3.17
N TYR A 322 -8.71 -7.50 -3.48
CA TYR A 322 -7.99 -6.73 -2.45
C TYR A 322 -8.87 -5.69 -1.75
N ALA A 323 -9.56 -4.84 -2.53
CA ALA A 323 -10.44 -3.80 -1.97
C ALA A 323 -11.56 -4.39 -1.09
N TYR A 324 -12.10 -5.55 -1.45
CA TYR A 324 -13.16 -6.22 -0.72
C TYR A 324 -12.66 -7.05 0.49
N SER A 325 -11.37 -7.39 0.55
CA SER A 325 -10.80 -8.13 1.69
C SER A 325 -10.90 -7.36 3.02
N ARG A 326 -10.94 -6.03 2.95
CA ARG A 326 -11.32 -5.12 4.03
C ARG A 326 -11.97 -3.89 3.40
N ALA A 327 -13.30 -3.84 3.37
CA ALA A 327 -14.05 -2.92 2.53
C ALA A 327 -14.16 -1.48 3.09
N ASP A 328 -13.02 -0.80 3.24
CA ASP A 328 -12.93 0.62 3.58
C ASP A 328 -12.34 1.46 2.44
N VAL A 329 -12.33 2.78 2.61
CA VAL A 329 -11.80 3.72 1.60
C VAL A 329 -10.29 3.55 1.38
N GLY A 330 -9.54 3.17 2.42
CA GLY A 330 -8.09 2.98 2.32
C GLY A 330 -7.72 1.77 1.46
N HIS A 331 -8.47 0.67 1.56
CA HIS A 331 -8.29 -0.52 0.73
C HIS A 331 -8.86 -0.35 -0.67
N LEU A 332 -9.98 0.37 -0.81
CA LEU A 332 -10.49 0.79 -2.11
C LEU A 332 -9.45 1.62 -2.86
N ALA A 333 -8.83 2.60 -2.21
CA ALA A 333 -7.79 3.45 -2.80
C ALA A 333 -6.62 2.63 -3.34
N GLN A 334 -6.18 1.60 -2.63
CA GLN A 334 -5.13 0.69 -3.08
C GLN A 334 -5.56 -0.21 -4.27
N GLY A 335 -6.85 -0.57 -4.36
CA GLY A 335 -7.38 -1.50 -5.37
C GLY A 335 -8.00 -0.87 -6.63
N ILE A 336 -8.32 0.43 -6.62
CA ILE A 336 -9.16 1.05 -7.66
C ILE A 336 -8.42 1.36 -8.98
N PHE A 337 -7.09 1.25 -9.02
CA PHE A 337 -6.28 1.73 -10.14
C PHE A 337 -6.54 1.08 -11.50
N PRO A 338 -6.85 -0.23 -11.63
CA PRO A 338 -7.28 -0.79 -12.90
C PRO A 338 -8.54 -0.11 -13.46
N LEU A 339 -9.53 0.20 -12.61
CA LEU A 339 -10.72 0.95 -12.99
C LEU A 339 -10.34 2.38 -13.45
N LEU A 340 -9.59 3.12 -12.63
CA LEU A 340 -9.26 4.52 -12.95
C LEU A 340 -8.43 4.65 -14.23
N VAL A 341 -7.36 3.87 -14.36
CA VAL A 341 -6.50 3.91 -15.54
C VAL A 341 -7.26 3.47 -16.79
N GLY A 342 -8.10 2.44 -16.68
CA GLY A 342 -8.93 1.96 -17.78
C GLY A 342 -9.95 3.00 -18.24
N CYS A 343 -10.70 3.59 -17.31
CA CYS A 343 -11.66 4.66 -17.58
C CYS A 343 -10.99 5.90 -18.19
N LEU A 344 -9.88 6.36 -17.61
CA LEU A 344 -9.14 7.52 -18.16
C LEU A 344 -8.58 7.21 -19.56
N ALA A 345 -8.03 6.02 -19.79
CA ALA A 345 -7.56 5.63 -21.12
C ALA A 345 -8.71 5.57 -22.15
N LEU A 346 -9.91 5.11 -21.76
CA LEU A 346 -11.11 5.11 -22.59
C LEU A 346 -11.60 6.52 -22.90
N LEU A 347 -11.77 7.36 -21.87
CA LEU A 347 -12.25 8.74 -22.01
C LEU A 347 -11.31 9.59 -22.86
N ALA A 348 -10.00 9.35 -22.77
CA ALA A 348 -8.98 9.97 -23.60
C ALA A 348 -9.25 9.80 -25.12
N ALA A 349 -9.89 8.70 -25.53
CA ALA A 349 -10.25 8.42 -26.93
C ALA A 349 -11.64 8.92 -27.35
N GLN A 350 -12.47 9.41 -26.42
CA GLN A 350 -13.83 9.86 -26.70
C GLN A 350 -13.88 11.28 -27.31
N PRO A 351 -14.96 11.65 -28.03
CA PRO A 351 -15.18 13.02 -28.47
C PRO A 351 -15.33 13.99 -27.29
N ALA A 352 -15.00 15.27 -27.50
CA ALA A 352 -14.96 16.30 -26.45
C ALA A 352 -16.24 16.37 -25.61
N ARG A 353 -17.41 16.21 -26.24
CA ARG A 353 -18.74 16.23 -25.58
C ARG A 353 -18.95 15.13 -24.53
N ILE A 354 -18.22 14.02 -24.64
CA ILE A 354 -18.26 12.91 -23.66
C ILE A 354 -17.03 13.04 -22.74
N LYS A 355 -15.85 13.23 -23.34
CA LYS A 355 -14.57 13.29 -22.64
C LYS A 355 -14.58 14.26 -21.46
N TRP A 356 -14.96 15.52 -21.70
CA TRP A 356 -14.83 16.56 -20.68
C TRP A 356 -15.84 16.41 -19.54
N PRO A 357 -17.15 16.25 -19.77
CA PRO A 357 -18.08 16.04 -18.68
C PRO A 357 -17.73 14.79 -17.84
N SER A 358 -17.34 13.69 -18.49
CA SER A 358 -17.02 12.45 -17.78
C SER A 358 -15.74 12.55 -16.93
N ILE A 359 -14.69 13.23 -17.38
CA ILE A 359 -13.48 13.39 -16.54
C ILE A 359 -13.74 14.36 -15.39
N PHE A 360 -14.55 15.42 -15.59
CA PHE A 360 -14.96 16.29 -14.50
C PHE A 360 -15.83 15.58 -13.47
N LEU A 361 -16.76 14.73 -13.93
CA LEU A 361 -17.58 13.91 -13.03
C LEU A 361 -16.73 12.91 -12.24
N LEU A 362 -15.85 12.17 -12.91
CA LEU A 362 -14.96 11.20 -12.25
C LEU A 362 -14.01 11.89 -11.26
N GLY A 363 -13.39 12.99 -11.67
CA GLY A 363 -12.49 13.78 -10.84
C GLY A 363 -13.21 14.42 -9.65
N GLY A 364 -14.40 14.99 -9.87
CA GLY A 364 -15.23 15.59 -8.83
C GLY A 364 -15.71 14.56 -7.80
N ALA A 365 -16.20 13.39 -8.25
CA ALA A 365 -16.57 12.29 -7.37
C ALA A 365 -15.37 11.77 -6.57
N SER A 366 -14.21 11.63 -7.22
CA SER A 366 -12.96 11.22 -6.57
C SER A 366 -12.52 12.23 -5.51
N LEU A 367 -12.59 13.53 -5.82
CA LEU A 367 -12.26 14.60 -4.89
C LEU A 367 -13.19 14.59 -3.68
N TRP A 368 -14.49 14.46 -3.90
CA TRP A 368 -15.49 14.43 -2.82
C TRP A 368 -15.27 13.27 -1.84
N VAL A 369 -14.89 12.11 -2.38
CA VAL A 369 -14.57 10.93 -1.56
C VAL A 369 -13.26 11.12 -0.82
N MET A 370 -12.19 11.49 -1.51
CA MET A 370 -10.83 11.37 -0.97
C MET A 370 -10.34 12.59 -0.18
N LEU A 371 -10.84 13.80 -0.45
CA LEU A 371 -10.27 15.03 0.11
C LEU A 371 -10.17 15.01 1.64
N VAL A 372 -11.20 14.48 2.32
CA VAL A 372 -11.25 14.43 3.79
C VAL A 372 -10.27 13.44 4.42
N PHE A 373 -9.77 12.47 3.65
CA PHE A 373 -8.82 11.47 4.14
C PHE A 373 -7.37 11.93 4.01
N HIS A 374 -7.08 12.87 3.10
CA HIS A 374 -5.73 13.37 2.89
C HIS A 374 -5.21 14.13 4.12
N PRO A 375 -3.99 13.84 4.61
CA PRO A 375 -3.41 14.51 5.78
C PRO A 375 -3.34 16.03 5.67
N GLY A 376 -3.24 16.57 4.45
CA GLY A 376 -3.29 18.01 4.22
C GLY A 376 -4.59 18.69 4.69
N TRP A 377 -5.67 17.91 4.87
CA TRP A 377 -6.97 18.36 5.41
C TRP A 377 -7.17 18.03 6.90
N GLN A 378 -6.22 17.32 7.53
CA GLN A 378 -6.32 16.94 8.95
C GLN A 378 -6.08 18.10 9.91
N CYS A 379 -5.45 19.18 9.45
CA CYS A 379 -5.13 20.37 10.25
C CYS A 379 -5.73 21.65 9.67
N ASP A 380 -6.99 21.57 9.21
CA ASP A 380 -7.77 22.78 8.94
C ASP A 380 -8.05 23.53 10.25
N THR A 381 -8.32 24.83 10.14
CA THR A 381 -8.55 25.81 11.21
C THR A 381 -9.49 25.35 12.34
N SER A 382 -10.39 24.41 12.07
CA SER A 382 -11.33 23.83 13.04
C SER A 382 -10.76 22.72 13.95
N LYS A 383 -9.59 22.14 13.63
CA LYS A 383 -9.06 20.95 14.32
C LYS A 383 -7.95 21.24 15.34
N HIS A 384 -7.61 22.52 15.54
CA HIS A 384 -6.63 22.98 16.55
C HIS A 384 -5.35 22.12 16.62
N CYS A 385 -4.73 21.85 15.47
CA CYS A 385 -3.49 21.08 15.44
C CYS A 385 -2.37 21.79 16.21
N VAL A 386 -1.51 20.98 16.81
CA VAL A 386 -0.32 21.42 17.55
C VAL A 386 0.93 20.89 16.87
N ASN A 387 2.03 21.62 17.02
CA ASN A 387 3.33 21.17 16.55
C ASN A 387 3.94 20.21 17.56
N ILE A 388 4.47 19.09 17.06
CA ILE A 388 5.33 18.18 17.81
C ILE A 388 6.62 17.96 17.03
N GLU A 389 7.73 17.79 17.73
CA GLU A 389 8.97 17.32 17.14
C GLU A 389 8.95 15.79 17.07
N VAL A 390 9.34 15.23 15.92
CA VAL A 390 9.56 13.78 15.69
C VAL A 390 10.80 13.59 14.82
N SER A 391 11.86 13.02 15.38
CA SER A 391 13.13 12.71 14.70
C SER A 391 13.74 13.92 13.96
N GLY A 392 13.88 15.04 14.65
CA GLY A 392 14.42 16.30 14.16
C GLY A 392 13.49 17.11 13.28
N SER A 393 12.25 16.64 13.03
CA SER A 393 11.28 17.31 12.17
C SER A 393 10.05 17.78 12.94
N GLU A 394 9.56 18.98 12.64
CA GLU A 394 8.28 19.47 13.19
C GLU A 394 7.10 18.92 12.39
N LEU A 395 6.18 18.23 13.06
CA LEU A 395 4.93 17.74 12.51
C LEU A 395 3.75 18.46 13.16
N ASN A 396 2.76 18.82 12.34
CA ASN A 396 1.47 19.31 12.84
C ASN A 396 0.54 18.12 13.00
N VAL A 397 0.03 17.90 14.22
CA VAL A 397 -0.82 16.76 14.56
C VAL A 397 -2.02 17.20 15.39
N THR A 398 -3.02 16.33 15.54
CA THR A 398 -4.13 16.59 16.45
C THR A 398 -3.67 16.53 17.91
N PRO A 399 -4.38 17.20 18.84
CA PRO A 399 -4.04 17.14 20.27
C PRO A 399 -3.93 15.71 20.83
N ASP A 400 -4.75 14.77 20.35
CA ASP A 400 -4.72 13.36 20.77
C ASP A 400 -3.39 12.70 20.42
N ILE A 401 -2.96 12.80 19.16
CA ILE A 401 -1.65 12.26 18.71
C ILE A 401 -0.50 12.92 19.47
N ALA A 402 -0.59 14.23 19.74
CA ALA A 402 0.41 14.91 20.55
C ALA A 402 0.40 14.41 22.01
N GLY A 403 -0.77 14.05 22.53
CA GLY A 403 -0.94 13.40 23.83
C GLY A 403 -0.25 12.05 23.88
N ASP A 404 -0.49 11.19 22.88
CA ASP A 404 0.13 9.87 22.78
C ASP A 404 1.66 9.95 22.69
N VAL A 405 2.19 10.87 21.88
CA VAL A 405 3.64 11.10 21.77
C VAL A 405 4.23 11.60 23.08
N ARG A 406 3.56 12.54 23.76
CA ARG A 406 4.00 13.02 25.08
C ARG A 406 3.97 11.92 26.13
N LEU A 407 2.94 11.09 26.12
CA LEU A 407 2.82 9.94 27.02
C LEU A 407 3.98 8.97 26.81
N LEU A 408 4.25 8.56 25.57
CA LEU A 408 5.34 7.64 25.26
C LEU A 408 6.70 8.18 25.69
N ARG A 409 6.98 9.47 25.43
CA ARG A 409 8.21 10.12 25.89
C ARG A 409 8.33 10.15 27.41
N LYS A 410 7.27 10.56 28.10
CA LYS A 410 7.22 10.57 29.56
C LYS A 410 7.50 9.18 30.14
N LEU A 411 6.85 8.14 29.62
CA LEU A 411 7.06 6.77 30.09
C LEU A 411 8.49 6.29 29.84
N ALA A 412 9.06 6.63 28.69
CA ALA A 412 10.45 6.31 28.38
C ALA A 412 11.43 7.01 29.32
N ASP A 413 11.23 8.30 29.58
CA ASP A 413 12.09 9.08 30.48
C ASP A 413 12.01 8.59 31.93
N GLU A 414 10.81 8.21 32.39
CA GLU A 414 10.56 7.84 33.78
C GLU A 414 10.90 6.37 34.08
N TYR A 415 10.55 5.46 33.17
CA TYR A 415 10.61 4.00 33.43
C TYR A 415 11.63 3.26 32.56
N ALA A 416 12.08 3.85 31.45
CA ALA A 416 13.09 3.25 30.57
C ALA A 416 14.30 4.16 30.29
N PRO A 417 14.93 4.75 31.34
CA PRO A 417 16.11 5.59 31.16
C PRO A 417 17.31 4.79 30.63
N HIS A 418 18.33 5.49 30.13
CA HIS A 418 19.59 4.90 29.65
C HIS A 418 19.40 3.82 28.57
N ASP A 419 18.49 4.07 27.63
CA ASP A 419 18.18 3.15 26.52
C ASP A 419 17.61 1.78 26.93
N ARG A 420 17.06 1.67 28.15
CA ARG A 420 16.29 0.49 28.55
C ARG A 420 15.12 0.25 27.59
N SER A 421 14.79 -1.03 27.38
CA SER A 421 13.74 -1.42 26.45
C SER A 421 12.34 -1.16 27.00
N PHE A 422 11.33 -1.22 26.15
CA PHE A 422 9.91 -1.17 26.53
C PHE A 422 9.07 -1.99 25.56
N VAL A 423 7.84 -2.32 25.93
CA VAL A 423 6.87 -2.96 25.03
C VAL A 423 5.68 -2.02 24.82
N ALA A 424 5.29 -1.81 23.56
CA ALA A 424 4.04 -1.14 23.19
C ALA A 424 3.26 -2.06 22.26
N THR A 425 2.07 -2.49 22.69
CA THR A 425 1.26 -3.51 22.01
C THR A 425 -0.24 -3.19 22.13
N PRO A 426 -1.11 -3.63 21.20
CA PRO A 426 -0.76 -4.27 19.93
C PRO A 426 -0.63 -3.29 18.77
N PHE A 427 -1.06 -2.03 18.91
CA PHE A 427 -1.31 -1.16 17.76
C PHE A 427 -0.23 -0.12 17.44
N TRP A 428 0.83 0.00 18.25
CA TRP A 428 1.79 1.12 18.16
C TRP A 428 3.24 0.72 17.82
N PRO A 429 3.50 0.05 16.68
CA PRO A 429 4.87 -0.19 16.23
C PRO A 429 5.66 1.11 15.99
N GLY A 430 4.98 2.25 15.79
CA GLY A 430 5.58 3.57 15.66
C GLY A 430 6.19 4.13 16.95
N ALA A 431 5.89 3.56 18.13
CA ALA A 431 6.52 3.96 19.38
C ALA A 431 8.03 3.66 19.38
N TYR A 432 8.44 2.54 18.80
CA TYR A 432 9.82 2.11 18.72
C TYR A 432 10.73 3.07 17.93
N PRO A 433 10.43 3.43 16.66
CA PRO A 433 11.24 4.38 15.91
C PRO A 433 11.13 5.82 16.45
N LEU A 434 9.99 6.18 17.04
CA LEU A 434 9.81 7.49 17.72
C LEU A 434 10.81 7.68 18.86
N LEU A 435 11.03 6.63 19.66
CA LEU A 435 11.91 6.64 20.83
C LEU A 435 13.29 6.06 20.54
N ALA A 436 13.60 5.75 19.28
CA ALA A 436 14.85 5.11 18.86
C ALA A 436 15.17 3.85 19.69
N ARG A 437 14.18 2.96 19.85
CA ARG A 437 14.31 1.66 20.53
C ARG A 437 14.02 0.50 19.59
N LYS A 438 14.61 -0.65 19.88
CA LYS A 438 14.22 -1.92 19.27
C LYS A 438 13.03 -2.49 20.03
N SER A 439 12.06 -3.08 19.33
CA SER A 439 11.01 -3.87 19.97
C SER A 439 11.61 -5.13 20.60
N PRO A 440 11.32 -5.43 21.88
CA PRO A 440 11.60 -6.73 22.47
C PRO A 440 10.89 -7.87 21.74
N MET A 441 9.66 -7.60 21.28
CA MET A 441 8.85 -8.59 20.59
C MET A 441 9.20 -8.66 19.09
N TRP A 442 9.11 -9.85 18.49
CA TRP A 442 9.14 -9.95 17.02
C TRP A 442 7.82 -9.45 16.44
N GLU A 443 6.70 -9.75 17.10
CA GLU A 443 5.36 -9.28 16.70
C GLU A 443 5.10 -7.85 17.14
N ILE A 444 5.59 -6.90 16.35
CA ILE A 444 5.42 -5.47 16.64
C ILE A 444 3.99 -4.95 16.38
N TYR A 445 3.14 -5.75 15.71
CA TYR A 445 1.76 -5.39 15.37
C TYR A 445 0.81 -6.58 15.62
N ALA A 446 0.52 -6.85 16.88
CA ALA A 446 -0.11 -8.08 17.39
C ALA A 446 -1.64 -8.11 17.20
N LEU A 447 -2.09 -8.09 15.94
CA LEU A 447 -3.51 -7.99 15.56
C LEU A 447 -4.29 -9.31 15.55
N PHE A 448 -3.59 -10.44 15.45
CA PHE A 448 -4.19 -11.75 15.22
C PHE A 448 -3.84 -12.70 16.37
N PRO A 449 -4.69 -13.70 16.66
CA PRO A 449 -4.40 -14.68 17.70
C PRO A 449 -3.15 -15.51 17.36
N ARG A 450 -2.42 -15.91 18.40
CA ARG A 450 -1.20 -16.72 18.31
C ARG A 450 -1.30 -17.99 19.13
N ASP A 451 -0.66 -19.05 18.65
CA ASP A 451 -0.56 -20.30 19.42
C ASP A 451 0.33 -20.13 20.66
N GLU A 452 0.24 -21.11 21.56
CA GLU A 452 0.98 -21.12 22.82
C GLU A 452 2.50 -21.12 22.62
N VAL A 453 3.01 -21.91 21.67
CA VAL A 453 4.46 -22.03 21.41
C VAL A 453 5.04 -20.69 21.00
N TYR A 454 4.33 -19.96 20.14
CA TYR A 454 4.71 -18.63 19.70
C TYR A 454 4.71 -17.63 20.86
N GLN A 455 3.66 -17.63 21.68
CA GLN A 455 3.56 -16.73 22.83
C GLN A 455 4.67 -16.98 23.86
N GLN A 456 5.06 -18.24 24.11
CA GLN A 456 6.18 -18.55 25.00
C GLN A 456 7.51 -17.98 24.49
N LEU A 457 7.78 -18.05 23.19
CA LEU A 457 8.97 -17.44 22.58
C LEU A 457 8.97 -15.91 22.71
N GLU A 458 7.80 -15.27 22.59
CA GLU A 458 7.68 -13.83 22.84
C GLU A 458 7.90 -13.49 24.32
N ILE A 459 7.38 -14.28 25.26
CA ILE A 459 7.63 -14.10 26.70
C ILE A 459 9.12 -14.20 27.02
N GLU A 460 9.84 -15.18 26.43
CA GLU A 460 11.29 -15.29 26.60
C GLU A 460 12.03 -14.05 26.11
N ARG A 461 11.62 -13.49 24.96
CA ARG A 461 12.20 -12.24 24.44
C ARG A 461 11.92 -11.05 25.34
N ILE A 462 10.67 -10.91 25.82
CA ILE A 462 10.28 -9.84 26.75
C ILE A 462 11.10 -9.96 28.03
N ARG A 463 11.20 -11.17 28.61
CA ARG A 463 12.00 -11.43 29.81
C ARG A 463 13.47 -11.07 29.61
N ALA A 464 14.06 -11.49 28.49
CA ALA A 464 15.47 -11.25 28.20
C ALA A 464 15.79 -9.76 27.96
N ALA A 465 14.83 -8.99 27.43
CA ALA A 465 14.99 -7.58 27.16
C ALA A 465 14.80 -6.68 28.41
N ASP A 466 14.24 -7.24 29.49
CA ASP A 466 13.98 -6.56 30.77
C ASP A 466 13.39 -5.14 30.57
N PRO A 467 12.18 -5.02 29.99
CA PRO A 467 11.61 -3.73 29.66
C PRO A 467 11.29 -2.93 30.92
N GLY A 468 11.57 -1.63 30.86
CA GLY A 468 11.26 -0.72 31.96
C GLY A 468 9.77 -0.47 32.15
N PHE A 469 9.02 -0.48 31.06
CA PHE A 469 7.56 -0.43 31.09
C PHE A 469 6.93 -1.20 29.93
N ILE A 470 5.65 -1.50 30.09
CA ILE A 470 4.80 -2.13 29.09
C ILE A 470 3.52 -1.30 28.96
N LEU A 471 3.21 -0.88 27.74
CA LEU A 471 1.95 -0.24 27.39
C LEU A 471 1.10 -1.22 26.58
N ILE A 472 -0.05 -1.61 27.14
CA ILE A 472 -1.09 -2.36 26.46
C ILE A 472 -2.21 -1.39 26.08
N TYR A 473 -2.42 -1.20 24.79
CA TYR A 473 -3.58 -0.49 24.27
C TYR A 473 -4.76 -1.45 24.19
N ASP A 474 -5.54 -1.52 25.26
CA ASP A 474 -6.73 -2.35 25.44
C ASP A 474 -7.95 -1.75 24.70
N LEU A 475 -7.85 -1.72 23.37
CA LEU A 475 -8.90 -1.29 22.45
C LEU A 475 -9.48 -2.50 21.71
N PRO A 476 -10.82 -2.66 21.63
CA PRO A 476 -11.44 -3.67 20.79
C PRO A 476 -11.39 -3.20 19.33
N LEU A 477 -10.43 -3.71 18.55
CA LEU A 477 -10.23 -3.30 17.16
C LEU A 477 -11.51 -3.50 16.34
N ASP A 478 -11.95 -2.45 15.63
CA ASP A 478 -13.22 -2.42 14.88
C ASP A 478 -14.47 -2.76 15.74
N GLY A 479 -14.41 -2.53 17.06
CA GLY A 479 -15.48 -2.88 18.00
C GLY A 479 -15.56 -4.38 18.34
N ARG A 480 -14.54 -5.16 17.98
CA ARG A 480 -14.50 -6.61 18.15
C ARG A 480 -13.72 -7.01 19.40
N GLU A 481 -14.45 -7.42 20.43
CA GLU A 481 -13.89 -7.80 21.73
C GLU A 481 -12.88 -8.96 21.64
N GLU A 482 -13.12 -9.92 20.74
CA GLU A 482 -12.21 -11.05 20.51
C GLU A 482 -10.83 -10.65 19.98
N LEU A 483 -10.69 -9.42 19.45
CA LEU A 483 -9.42 -8.89 18.93
C LEU A 483 -8.61 -8.11 19.97
N ARG A 484 -9.09 -8.00 21.22
CA ARG A 484 -8.28 -7.41 22.29
C ARG A 484 -7.03 -8.23 22.53
N PHE A 485 -5.94 -7.56 22.90
CA PHE A 485 -4.65 -8.21 23.15
C PHE A 485 -4.73 -9.34 24.18
N ARG A 486 -5.48 -9.16 25.27
CA ARG A 486 -5.71 -10.19 26.29
C ARG A 486 -6.37 -11.47 25.76
N ASN A 487 -7.12 -11.37 24.67
CA ASN A 487 -7.84 -12.48 24.06
C ASN A 487 -7.01 -13.15 22.95
N THR A 488 -6.23 -12.36 22.20
CA THR A 488 -5.37 -12.87 21.12
C THR A 488 -4.02 -13.41 21.64
N HIS A 489 -3.53 -12.89 22.76
CA HIS A 489 -2.25 -13.21 23.39
C HIS A 489 -2.39 -13.43 24.92
N PRO A 490 -3.24 -14.38 25.35
CA PRO A 490 -3.57 -14.56 26.77
C PRO A 490 -2.36 -14.90 27.65
N LEU A 491 -1.37 -15.64 27.14
CA LEU A 491 -0.20 -16.04 27.93
C LEU A 491 0.76 -14.87 28.11
N ILE A 492 0.97 -14.07 27.07
CA ILE A 492 1.79 -12.85 27.18
C ILE A 492 1.12 -11.87 28.14
N HIS A 493 -0.20 -11.69 28.02
CA HIS A 493 -0.96 -10.83 28.91
C HIS A 493 -0.86 -11.29 30.37
N GLN A 494 -1.03 -12.59 30.65
CA GLN A 494 -0.89 -13.14 32.00
C GLN A 494 0.53 -12.94 32.54
N TYR A 495 1.56 -13.20 31.73
CA TYR A 495 2.95 -12.95 32.12
C TYR A 495 3.18 -11.49 32.54
N ILE A 496 2.58 -10.53 31.82
CA ILE A 496 2.68 -9.11 32.17
C ILE A 496 2.03 -8.84 33.54
N LEU A 497 0.84 -9.36 33.78
CA LEU A 497 0.14 -9.22 35.07
C LEU A 497 0.94 -9.80 36.25
N ASP A 498 1.63 -10.93 36.02
CA ASP A 498 2.35 -11.64 37.06
C ASP A 498 3.71 -11.01 37.39
N ASN A 499 4.29 -10.21 36.48
CA ASN A 499 5.69 -9.76 36.57
C ASN A 499 5.87 -8.24 36.55
N PHE A 500 4.82 -7.46 36.30
CA PHE A 500 4.89 -6.00 36.22
C PHE A 500 3.81 -5.34 37.08
N GLU A 501 4.11 -4.17 37.63
CA GLU A 501 3.17 -3.41 38.47
C GLU A 501 2.32 -2.47 37.61
N LEU A 502 0.99 -2.57 37.74
CA LEU A 502 0.07 -1.66 37.07
C LEU A 502 0.22 -0.23 37.64
N LEU A 503 0.47 0.74 36.77
CA LEU A 503 0.49 2.15 37.11
C LEU A 503 -0.94 2.72 37.13
N PRO A 504 -1.41 3.28 38.26
CA PRO A 504 -2.72 3.90 38.32
C PRO A 504 -2.72 5.25 37.58
N GLY A 505 -3.90 5.66 37.08
CA GLY A 505 -4.11 7.03 36.57
C GLY A 505 -3.70 7.25 35.11
N SER A 506 -3.90 6.25 34.24
CA SER A 506 -3.79 6.47 32.79
C SER A 506 -4.71 7.63 32.32
N THR A 507 -4.20 8.44 31.40
CA THR A 507 -4.95 9.55 30.79
C THR A 507 -6.07 9.06 29.86
N ASP A 508 -5.97 7.83 29.37
CA ASP A 508 -6.98 7.16 28.56
C ASP A 508 -7.33 5.80 29.20
N PRO A 509 -8.62 5.49 29.44
CA PRO A 509 -9.03 4.21 30.02
C PRO A 509 -8.64 2.99 29.17
N ALA A 510 -8.36 3.18 27.88
CA ALA A 510 -7.89 2.11 27.00
C ALA A 510 -6.38 1.83 27.15
N TYR A 511 -5.59 2.68 27.80
CA TYR A 511 -4.18 2.38 28.06
C TYR A 511 -4.02 1.72 29.42
N GLN A 512 -3.50 0.50 29.41
CA GLN A 512 -3.01 -0.18 30.61
C GLN A 512 -1.48 -0.09 30.58
N ILE A 513 -0.91 0.58 31.58
CA ILE A 513 0.52 0.85 31.66
C ILE A 513 1.09 0.12 32.86
N TYR A 514 2.11 -0.69 32.63
CA TYR A 514 2.78 -1.47 33.66
C TYR A 514 4.25 -1.05 33.72
N LYS A 515 4.85 -0.99 34.90
CA LYS A 515 6.28 -0.75 35.10
C LYS A 515 6.99 -2.00 35.63
N SER A 516 8.28 -2.12 35.39
CA SER A 516 9.10 -3.13 36.09
C SER A 516 9.04 -2.87 37.59
N ALA A 517 8.93 -3.94 38.38
CA ALA A 517 8.99 -3.86 39.84
C ALA A 517 10.33 -3.30 40.34
#